data_AF-E3LA04-F1
#
_entry.id   AF-E3LA04-F1
#
_cell.length_a   1.000
_cell.length_b   1.000
_cell.length_c   1.000
_cell.angle_alpha   90.00
_cell.angle_beta   90.00
_cell.angle_gamma   90.00
#
_symmetry.space_group_name_H-M   'P 1'
#
loop_
_entity.id
_entity.type
_entity.pdbx_description
1 polymer ?
#
loop_
_entity_poly.entity_id
_entity_poly.type
_entity_poly.pdbx_seq_one_letter_code
_entity_poly.pdbx_strand_id
1 'polypeptide(L)'
;MSQAPVTPKWLGGQRESRRTSGSDDQAAKIQQVEFDRLAANLISSASNHINEEDLLQADRSNFAAWEDFIKERMRGSTGVVLFFNRPAQNLLHERVGQALLVSSIHQSLRRGVSRHATAHAMFFDLHARFHSVSQAAVELLLGGIELERDECFIGLPL
;
A
#
# COMPACT_ATOMS: atom_id res chain seq x y z
N MET A 1 -12.10 -80.33 22.43
CA MET A 1 -11.62 -79.15 21.68
C MET A 1 -12.82 -78.59 20.92
N SER A 2 -13.39 -77.47 21.37
CA SER A 2 -14.50 -76.80 20.66
C SER A 2 -14.31 -75.30 20.77
N GLN A 3 -14.11 -74.63 19.63
CA GLN A 3 -13.79 -73.20 19.53
C GLN A 3 -15.07 -72.36 19.66
N ALA A 4 -14.97 -71.28 20.43
CA ALA A 4 -15.97 -70.22 20.51
C ALA A 4 -15.92 -69.30 19.28
N PRO A 5 -17.05 -68.68 18.87
CA PRO A 5 -17.05 -67.72 17.77
C PRO A 5 -16.44 -66.38 18.20
N VAL A 6 -15.45 -65.91 17.45
CA VAL A 6 -14.81 -64.60 17.62
C VAL A 6 -15.69 -63.55 16.92
N THR A 7 -16.33 -62.66 17.69
CA THR A 7 -17.02 -61.49 17.12
C THR A 7 -16.01 -60.38 16.79
N PRO A 8 -15.99 -59.82 15.57
CA PRO A 8 -15.18 -58.64 15.29
C PRO A 8 -15.87 -57.37 15.79
N LYS A 9 -15.21 -56.68 16.74
CA LYS A 9 -15.63 -55.38 17.31
C LYS A 9 -15.18 -54.18 16.46
N TRP A 10 -15.55 -54.08 15.20
CA TRP A 10 -15.15 -52.91 14.40
C TRP A 10 -16.28 -52.38 13.54
N LEU A 11 -17.20 -51.64 14.14
CA LEU A 11 -18.13 -50.74 13.45
C LEU A 11 -18.61 -49.66 14.44
N GLY A 12 -17.74 -48.70 14.74
CA GLY A 12 -18.09 -47.61 15.64
C GLY A 12 -16.95 -46.62 15.83
N GLY A 13 -16.58 -45.89 14.77
CA GLY A 13 -15.52 -44.89 14.92
C GLY A 13 -15.13 -44.05 13.70
N GLN A 14 -15.99 -43.91 12.68
CA GLN A 14 -15.65 -43.07 11.50
C GLN A 14 -16.74 -42.08 11.06
N ARG A 15 -17.82 -41.89 11.83
CA ARG A 15 -18.91 -40.97 11.46
C ARG A 15 -18.84 -39.57 12.08
N GLU A 16 -17.86 -39.29 12.92
CA GLU A 16 -17.75 -37.99 13.61
C GLU A 16 -16.68 -37.06 13.01
N SER A 17 -15.68 -37.56 12.28
CA SER A 17 -14.62 -36.72 11.67
C SER A 17 -14.98 -36.06 10.34
N ARG A 18 -16.13 -36.37 9.72
CA ARG A 18 -16.55 -35.76 8.43
C ARG A 18 -17.62 -34.69 8.54
N ARG A 19 -18.23 -34.49 9.71
CA ARG A 19 -19.31 -33.49 9.89
C ARG A 19 -18.82 -32.11 10.30
N THR A 20 -17.56 -31.99 10.76
CA THR A 20 -16.97 -30.70 11.14
C THR A 20 -16.33 -29.98 9.96
N SER A 21 -15.71 -30.69 9.01
CA SER A 21 -14.96 -30.04 7.91
C SER A 21 -15.84 -29.13 7.04
N GLY A 22 -17.07 -29.54 6.70
CA GLY A 22 -17.96 -28.70 5.89
C GLY A 22 -18.50 -27.47 6.63
N SER A 23 -18.57 -27.50 7.96
CA SER A 23 -18.97 -26.35 8.78
C SER A 23 -17.83 -25.36 8.93
N ASP A 24 -16.61 -25.84 9.15
CA ASP A 24 -15.41 -25.02 9.28
C ASP A 24 -15.03 -24.37 7.94
N ASP A 25 -15.17 -25.11 6.83
CA ASP A 25 -14.97 -24.60 5.47
C ASP A 25 -15.98 -23.50 5.13
N GLN A 26 -17.24 -23.68 5.54
CA GLN A 26 -18.28 -22.68 5.33
C GLN A 26 -18.09 -21.46 6.23
N ALA A 27 -17.67 -21.65 7.48
CA ALA A 27 -17.35 -20.56 8.39
C ALA A 27 -16.15 -19.73 7.89
N ALA A 28 -15.09 -20.38 7.40
CA ALA A 28 -13.95 -19.71 6.77
C ALA A 28 -14.37 -18.93 5.52
N LYS A 29 -15.28 -19.51 4.71
CA LYS A 29 -15.81 -18.84 3.52
C LYS A 29 -16.64 -17.60 3.86
N ILE A 30 -17.46 -17.65 4.91
CA ILE A 30 -18.24 -16.50 5.39
C ILE A 30 -17.30 -15.40 5.91
N GLN A 31 -16.27 -15.75 6.68
CA GLN A 31 -15.28 -14.79 7.16
C GLN A 31 -14.52 -14.11 6.03
N GLN A 32 -14.15 -14.87 4.98
CA GLN A 32 -13.49 -14.31 3.80
C GLN A 32 -14.39 -13.32 3.05
N VAL A 33 -15.67 -13.65 2.87
CA VAL A 33 -16.65 -12.76 2.23
C VAL A 33 -16.82 -11.46 3.00
N GLU A 34 -16.90 -11.52 4.33
CA GLU A 34 -17.00 -10.32 5.17
C GLU A 34 -15.72 -9.48 5.09
N PHE A 35 -14.55 -10.11 5.12
CA PHE A 35 -13.28 -9.43 4.93
C PHE A 35 -13.19 -8.73 3.57
N ASP A 36 -13.58 -9.42 2.49
CA ASP A 36 -13.58 -8.85 1.14
C ASP A 36 -14.57 -7.68 1.03
N ARG A 37 -15.74 -7.77 1.66
CA ARG A 37 -16.72 -6.70 1.71
C ARG A 37 -16.19 -5.47 2.46
N LEU A 38 -15.58 -5.67 3.64
CA LEU A 38 -14.98 -4.59 4.41
C LEU A 38 -13.84 -3.93 3.66
N ALA A 39 -12.97 -4.72 3.03
CA ALA A 39 -11.90 -4.22 2.19
C ALA A 39 -12.45 -3.40 1.02
N ALA A 40 -13.47 -3.89 0.30
CA ALA A 40 -14.09 -3.17 -0.82
C ALA A 40 -14.66 -1.82 -0.38
N ASN A 41 -15.39 -1.77 0.73
CA ASN A 41 -15.93 -0.53 1.28
C ASN A 41 -14.84 0.49 1.59
N LEU A 42 -13.75 0.06 2.22
CA LEU A 42 -12.62 0.92 2.57
C LEU A 42 -11.82 1.36 1.34
N ILE A 43 -11.64 0.48 0.36
CA ILE A 43 -11.02 0.81 -0.92
C ILE A 43 -11.83 1.87 -1.65
N SER A 44 -13.16 1.70 -1.73
CA SER A 44 -14.06 2.71 -2.29
C SER A 44 -13.92 4.02 -1.52
N SER A 45 -14.02 4.02 -0.19
CA SER A 45 -13.82 5.23 0.62
C SER A 45 -12.47 5.91 0.38
N ALA A 46 -11.39 5.13 0.32
CA ALA A 46 -10.03 5.62 0.10
C ALA A 46 -9.76 6.09 -1.34
N SER A 47 -10.50 5.58 -2.33
CA SER A 47 -10.29 5.89 -3.75
C SER A 47 -11.37 6.80 -4.36
N ASN A 48 -12.47 7.06 -3.64
CA ASN A 48 -13.57 7.91 -4.13
C ASN A 48 -13.11 9.34 -4.33
N HIS A 49 -13.33 9.95 -5.50
CA HIS A 49 -12.85 11.31 -5.84
C HIS A 49 -11.32 11.41 -5.97
N ILE A 50 -10.67 10.40 -6.54
CA ILE A 50 -9.32 10.58 -7.11
C ILE A 50 -9.54 11.06 -8.55
N ASN A 51 -9.21 12.31 -8.83
CA ASN A 51 -9.28 12.84 -10.18
C ASN A 51 -7.93 12.69 -10.91
N GLU A 52 -7.89 12.98 -12.21
CA GLU A 52 -6.66 12.87 -13.00
C GLU A 52 -5.57 13.86 -12.52
N GLU A 53 -5.96 15.02 -11.99
CA GLU A 53 -5.07 15.99 -11.37
C GLU A 53 -4.38 15.47 -10.09
N ASP A 54 -5.03 14.54 -9.38
CA ASP A 54 -4.51 13.94 -8.14
C ASP A 54 -3.61 12.72 -8.42
N LEU A 55 -3.54 12.26 -9.67
CA LEU A 55 -2.71 11.12 -10.05
C LEU A 55 -1.24 11.52 -10.08
N LEU A 56 -0.37 10.67 -9.52
CA LEU A 56 1.07 10.84 -9.69
C LEU A 56 1.43 10.81 -11.17
N GLN A 57 1.88 11.94 -11.68
CA GLN A 57 2.27 12.10 -13.07
C GLN A 57 3.62 11.43 -13.32
N ALA A 58 3.77 10.87 -14.51
CA ALA A 58 5.03 10.21 -14.90
C ALA A 58 6.20 11.20 -15.05
N ASP A 59 5.88 12.49 -15.24
CA ASP A 59 6.83 13.60 -15.35
C ASP A 59 7.35 14.10 -13.98
N ARG A 60 6.87 13.51 -12.87
CA ARG A 60 7.29 13.77 -11.48
C ARG A 60 6.92 15.15 -10.95
N SER A 61 6.19 15.95 -11.72
CA SER A 61 5.92 17.36 -11.41
C SER A 61 5.14 17.54 -10.11
N ASN A 62 4.28 16.57 -9.77
CA ASN A 62 3.39 16.62 -8.62
C ASN A 62 3.74 15.64 -7.48
N PHE A 63 4.96 15.09 -7.43
CA PHE A 63 5.31 14.04 -6.45
C PHE A 63 5.08 14.46 -4.99
N ALA A 64 5.50 15.66 -4.59
CA ALA A 64 5.32 16.14 -3.21
C ALA A 64 3.83 16.31 -2.84
N ALA A 65 3.05 16.91 -3.74
CA ALA A 65 1.61 17.09 -3.54
C ALA A 65 0.88 15.74 -3.49
N TRP A 66 1.25 14.81 -4.38
CA TRP A 66 0.73 13.44 -4.39
C TRP A 66 1.07 12.70 -3.11
N GLU A 67 2.31 12.81 -2.62
CA GLU A 67 2.77 12.15 -1.39
C GLU A 67 1.93 12.58 -0.17
N ASP A 68 1.68 13.88 -0.02
CA ASP A 68 0.83 14.40 1.05
C ASP A 68 -0.62 13.95 0.89
N PHE A 69 -1.15 13.97 -0.34
CA PHE A 69 -2.49 13.50 -0.66
C PHE A 69 -2.72 12.04 -0.25
N ILE A 70 -1.81 11.12 -0.61
CA ILE A 70 -1.98 9.70 -0.28
C ILE A 70 -1.83 9.42 1.22
N LYS A 71 -0.95 10.15 1.92
CA LYS A 71 -0.78 10.04 3.37
C LYS A 71 -2.04 10.51 4.10
N GLU A 72 -2.63 11.61 3.64
CA GLU A 72 -3.88 12.15 4.18
C GLU A 72 -5.04 11.17 3.97
N ARG A 73 -5.18 10.63 2.75
CA ARG A 73 -6.19 9.62 2.43
C ARG A 73 -6.10 8.38 3.30
N MET A 74 -4.91 7.79 3.43
CA MET A 74 -4.74 6.62 4.29
C MET A 74 -5.07 6.92 5.74
N ARG A 75 -4.67 8.09 6.24
CA ARG A 75 -5.01 8.51 7.60
C ARG A 75 -6.52 8.67 7.77
N GLY A 76 -7.22 9.28 6.82
CA GLY A 76 -8.68 9.43 6.84
C GLY A 76 -9.43 8.10 6.80
N SER A 77 -8.95 7.12 6.03
CA SER A 77 -9.62 5.82 5.89
C SER A 77 -9.28 4.80 6.98
N THR A 78 -8.06 4.83 7.53
CA THR A 78 -7.59 3.80 8.48
C THR A 78 -7.30 4.33 9.89
N GLY A 79 -7.20 5.65 10.06
CA GLY A 79 -6.77 6.30 11.30
C GLY A 79 -5.27 6.13 11.60
N VAL A 80 -4.50 5.42 10.77
CA VAL A 80 -3.08 5.14 11.02
C VAL A 80 -2.20 6.29 10.53
N VAL A 81 -1.48 6.90 11.46
CA VAL A 81 -0.49 7.94 11.17
C VAL A 81 0.81 7.28 10.70
N LEU A 82 1.45 7.85 9.66
CA LEU A 82 2.69 7.33 9.05
C LEU A 82 2.58 5.89 8.49
N PHE A 83 1.42 5.50 7.96
CA PHE A 83 1.17 4.16 7.43
C PHE A 83 2.28 3.65 6.49
N PHE A 84 2.75 4.49 5.56
CA PHE A 84 3.74 4.07 4.57
C PHE A 84 5.17 3.99 5.10
N ASN A 85 5.46 4.42 6.33
CA ASN A 85 6.82 4.37 6.89
C ASN A 85 7.20 2.97 7.39
N ARG A 86 6.21 2.10 7.63
CA ARG A 86 6.42 0.73 8.12
C ARG A 86 5.53 -0.24 7.35
N PRO A 87 5.92 -1.52 7.23
CA PRO A 87 5.03 -2.55 6.70
C PRO A 87 3.74 -2.63 7.52
N ALA A 88 2.58 -2.75 6.87
CA ALA A 88 1.33 -2.86 7.61
C ALA A 88 1.26 -4.20 8.35
N GLN A 89 0.83 -4.15 9.61
CA GLN A 89 0.54 -5.35 10.40
C GLN A 89 -0.87 -5.89 10.14
N ASN A 90 -1.76 -5.02 9.67
CA ASN A 90 -3.15 -5.36 9.38
C ASN A 90 -3.32 -5.63 7.88
N LEU A 91 -3.68 -6.87 7.54
CA LEU A 91 -3.94 -7.31 6.16
C LEU A 91 -5.01 -6.48 5.45
N LEU A 92 -5.99 -5.97 6.20
CA LEU A 92 -7.03 -5.12 5.64
C LEU A 92 -6.44 -3.78 5.18
N HIS A 93 -5.67 -3.12 6.06
CA HIS A 93 -5.03 -1.84 5.73
C HIS A 93 -4.01 -2.00 4.61
N GLU A 94 -3.31 -3.13 4.56
CA GLU A 94 -2.40 -3.47 3.49
C GLU A 94 -3.10 -3.49 2.13
N ARG A 95 -4.24 -4.19 2.04
CA ARG A 95 -5.07 -4.22 0.82
C ARG A 95 -5.58 -2.84 0.42
N VAL A 96 -6.03 -2.04 1.39
CA VAL A 96 -6.49 -0.66 1.15
C VAL A 96 -5.34 0.21 0.63
N GLY A 97 -4.16 0.12 1.25
CA GLY A 97 -2.97 0.87 0.84
C GLY A 97 -2.49 0.49 -0.56
N GLN A 98 -2.48 -0.80 -0.90
CA GLN A 98 -2.14 -1.27 -2.25
C GLN A 98 -3.12 -0.74 -3.30
N ALA A 99 -4.43 -0.86 -3.03
CA ALA A 99 -5.45 -0.38 -3.94
C ALA A 99 -5.38 1.14 -4.14
N LEU A 100 -5.18 1.89 -3.06
CA LEU A 100 -5.01 3.34 -3.10
C LEU A 100 -3.78 3.75 -3.92
N LEU A 101 -2.64 3.07 -3.72
CA LEU A 101 -1.43 3.37 -4.49
C LEU A 101 -1.62 3.06 -5.98
N VAL A 102 -2.30 1.97 -6.33
CA VAL A 102 -2.57 1.64 -7.74
C VAL A 102 -3.58 2.60 -8.38
N SER A 103 -4.58 3.05 -7.61
CA SER A 103 -5.60 3.99 -8.11
C SER A 103 -5.07 5.42 -8.26
N SER A 104 -4.11 5.83 -7.42
CA SER A 104 -3.54 7.18 -7.37
C SER A 104 -2.31 7.42 -8.25
N ILE A 105 -1.90 6.46 -9.08
CA ILE A 105 -0.73 6.61 -9.99
C ILE A 105 -1.13 6.55 -11.46
N HIS A 106 -0.38 7.27 -12.30
CA HIS A 106 -0.55 7.23 -13.75
C HIS A 106 -0.39 5.79 -14.30
N GLN A 107 -1.16 5.47 -15.34
CA GLN A 107 -1.24 4.13 -15.93
C GLN A 107 0.11 3.54 -16.36
N SER A 108 1.06 4.39 -16.77
CA SER A 108 2.42 3.97 -17.15
C SER A 108 3.23 3.41 -15.98
N LEU A 109 2.94 3.84 -14.75
CA LEU A 109 3.65 3.43 -13.54
C LEU A 109 3.04 2.17 -12.90
N ARG A 110 1.76 1.87 -13.18
CA ARG A 110 1.01 0.77 -12.56
C ARG A 110 1.72 -0.58 -12.65
N ARG A 111 2.19 -0.97 -13.84
CA ARG A 111 2.90 -2.26 -14.00
C ARG A 111 4.16 -2.36 -13.15
N GLY A 112 4.88 -1.25 -13.00
CA GLY A 112 6.09 -1.20 -12.17
C GLY A 112 5.77 -1.33 -10.69
N VAL A 113 4.72 -0.66 -10.22
CA VAL A 113 4.37 -0.63 -8.80
C VAL A 113 3.62 -1.90 -8.38
N SER A 114 2.73 -2.43 -9.22
CA SER A 114 1.91 -3.63 -8.92
C SER A 114 2.70 -4.93 -8.73
N ARG A 115 3.99 -4.97 -9.09
CA ARG A 115 4.83 -6.16 -8.83
C ARG A 115 5.23 -6.32 -7.36
N HIS A 116 5.10 -5.26 -6.57
CA HIS A 116 5.49 -5.27 -5.17
C HIS A 116 4.38 -5.90 -4.33
N ALA A 117 4.78 -6.82 -3.44
CA ALA A 117 3.85 -7.57 -2.60
C ALA A 117 3.27 -6.73 -1.44
N THR A 118 3.82 -5.55 -1.17
CA THR A 118 3.38 -4.69 -0.07
C THR A 118 3.22 -3.23 -0.46
N ALA A 119 2.23 -2.54 0.13
CA ALA A 119 1.98 -1.11 0.00
C ALA A 119 3.20 -0.28 0.44
N HIS A 120 3.89 -0.72 1.49
CA HIS A 120 5.15 -0.10 1.93
C HIS A 120 6.23 -0.19 0.82
N ALA A 121 6.42 -1.36 0.21
CA ALA A 121 7.40 -1.51 -0.86
C ALA A 121 7.01 -0.75 -2.14
N MET A 122 5.72 -0.69 -2.46
CA MET A 122 5.19 0.14 -3.55
C MET A 122 5.50 1.61 -3.34
N PHE A 123 5.19 2.14 -2.15
CA PHE A 123 5.46 3.53 -1.78
C PHE A 123 6.97 3.82 -1.78
N PHE A 124 7.79 2.91 -1.24
CA PHE A 124 9.24 3.09 -1.20
C PHE A 124 9.88 3.07 -2.61
N ASP A 125 9.42 2.21 -3.52
CA ASP A 125 9.89 2.19 -4.91
C ASP A 125 9.55 3.51 -5.62
N LEU A 126 8.33 4.03 -5.43
CA LEU A 126 7.93 5.36 -5.94
C LEU A 126 8.79 6.47 -5.32
N HIS A 127 8.92 6.48 -4.00
CA HIS A 127 9.74 7.46 -3.29
C HIS A 127 11.19 7.45 -3.77
N ALA A 128 11.84 6.28 -3.90
CA ALA A 128 13.20 6.19 -4.41
C ALA A 128 13.35 6.72 -5.85
N ARG A 129 12.38 6.44 -6.73
CA ARG A 129 12.40 6.89 -8.14
C ARG A 129 12.22 8.39 -8.31
N PHE A 130 11.40 9.01 -7.47
CA PHE A 130 10.96 10.40 -7.66
C PHE A 130 11.66 11.37 -6.70
N HIS A 131 11.93 10.96 -5.45
CA HIS A 131 12.60 11.79 -4.46
C HIS A 131 14.06 12.14 -4.83
N SER A 132 14.77 11.23 -5.53
CA SER A 132 16.15 11.47 -6.00
C SER A 132 16.28 12.61 -7.01
N VAL A 133 15.20 13.07 -7.66
CA VAL A 133 15.26 14.05 -8.75
C VAL A 133 14.50 15.33 -8.42
N SER A 134 13.47 15.28 -7.57
CA SER A 134 12.79 16.49 -7.08
C SER A 134 13.70 17.36 -6.20
N GLN A 135 14.70 16.79 -5.50
CA GLN A 135 15.73 17.58 -4.81
C GLN A 135 16.63 18.39 -5.77
N ALA A 136 16.96 17.84 -6.94
CA ALA A 136 17.85 18.52 -7.89
C ALA A 136 17.23 19.79 -8.49
N ALA A 137 15.90 19.85 -8.62
CA ALA A 137 15.21 21.07 -9.06
C ALA A 137 15.21 22.17 -7.97
N VAL A 138 15.13 21.78 -6.70
CA VAL A 138 15.24 22.72 -5.57
C VAL A 138 16.69 23.23 -5.41
N GLU A 139 17.68 22.36 -5.64
CA GLU A 139 19.09 22.74 -5.61
C GLU A 139 19.47 23.68 -6.75
N LEU A 140 18.90 23.51 -7.95
CA LEU A 140 19.10 24.45 -9.07
C LEU A 140 18.39 25.80 -8.88
N LEU A 141 17.32 25.87 -8.09
CA LEU A 141 16.62 27.14 -7.79
C LEU A 141 17.22 27.89 -6.59
N LEU A 142 17.93 27.20 -5.69
CA LEU A 142 18.68 27.83 -4.59
C LEU A 142 20.14 28.13 -4.97
N GLY A 143 20.73 27.44 -5.95
CA GLY A 143 22.06 27.75 -6.50
C GLY A 143 22.10 28.89 -7.52
N GLY A 144 20.94 29.46 -7.88
CA GLY A 144 20.80 30.54 -8.88
C GLY A 144 20.65 31.95 -8.30
N ILE A 145 20.73 32.13 -6.97
CA ILE A 145 20.69 33.44 -6.31
C ILE A 145 22.05 33.78 -5.68
N GLU A 146 23.14 33.54 -6.40
CA GLU A 146 24.36 34.31 -6.15
C GLU A 146 24.52 35.29 -7.32
N LEU A 147 23.75 36.37 -7.20
CA LEU A 147 23.85 37.58 -8.01
C LEU A 147 25.31 37.99 -8.11
N GLU A 148 25.88 37.75 -9.29
CA GLU A 148 26.39 38.81 -10.17
C GLU A 148 26.37 40.19 -9.49
N ARG A 149 27.43 40.48 -8.74
CA ARG A 149 27.91 41.85 -8.53
C ARG A 149 29.35 41.90 -9.01
N ASP A 150 29.46 41.95 -10.32
CA ASP A 150 30.59 42.58 -10.98
C ASP A 150 30.77 44.00 -10.42
N GLU A 151 32.02 44.25 -10.04
CA GLU A 151 32.78 45.48 -10.16
C GLU A 151 32.02 46.83 -10.15
N CYS A 152 32.23 47.60 -9.08
CA CYS A 152 32.60 49.03 -9.15
C CYS A 152 32.62 49.63 -7.72
N PHE A 153 33.80 49.79 -7.12
CA PHE A 153 34.25 51.12 -6.67
C PHE A 153 35.70 51.09 -6.15
N ILE A 154 36.62 51.54 -7.00
CA ILE A 154 37.67 52.56 -6.79
C ILE A 154 38.06 52.86 -5.34
N GLY A 155 39.37 52.83 -5.09
CA GLY A 155 40.01 52.87 -3.77
C GLY A 155 39.97 54.19 -3.00
N LEU A 156 40.47 54.13 -1.76
CA LEU A 156 41.73 54.77 -1.32
C LEU A 156 42.02 54.37 0.14
N PRO A 157 43.29 54.45 0.58
CA PRO A 157 43.70 54.15 1.95
C PRO A 157 43.61 55.39 2.85
N LEU A 158 43.62 55.16 4.16
CA LEU A 158 44.22 56.04 5.17
C LEU A 158 44.73 55.19 6.34
#